data_AF-A0A822AKW7-F1
#
_entry.id   AF-A0A822AKW7-F1
#
_cell.length_a   1.000
_cell.length_b   1.000
_cell.length_c   1.000
_cell.angle_alpha   90.00
_cell.angle_beta   90.00
_cell.angle_gamma   90.00
#
_symmetry.space_group_name_H-M   'P 1'
#
loop_
_entity.id
_entity.type
_entity.pdbx_description
1 polymer ?
#
loop_
_entity_poly.entity_id
_entity_poly.type
_entity_poly.pdbx_seq_one_letter_code
_entity_poly.pdbx_strand_id
1 'polypeptide(L)'
;MRKVMDVNYFGHVAMTKKFLPFLIAKRDSRVVNICSAAGYLALANMSAYCASKYAFESFSDCLRREMVPWGLRVSIIEPGYMRTPIIESLSKSFEDLWSQLLSDAQERWGERFLRAYNEMISKNVFVKYAEDPMKVIGALQHAVMNTVPRIRYRPGWQSSLIFFPISNLPAWIVDWVFSQLDKLPHVPTSVGKQHKDKN
;
A
#
# COMPACT_ATOMS: atom_id res chain seq x y z
N MET A 1 9.59 -2.93 10.00
CA MET A 1 9.56 -1.50 9.58
C MET A 1 10.76 -1.10 8.74
N ARG A 2 12.00 -1.07 9.29
CA ARG A 2 13.21 -0.57 8.62
C ARG A 2 13.44 -1.15 7.21
N LYS A 3 13.53 -2.47 7.08
CA LYS A 3 13.72 -3.15 5.78
C LYS A 3 12.70 -2.73 4.71
N VAL A 4 11.44 -2.52 5.10
CA VAL A 4 10.37 -2.10 4.18
C VAL A 4 10.63 -0.66 3.69
N MET A 5 11.01 0.25 4.59
CA MET A 5 11.36 1.63 4.22
C MET A 5 12.62 1.69 3.36
N ASP A 6 13.65 0.91 3.71
CA ASP A 6 14.92 0.86 2.98
C ASP A 6 14.70 0.48 1.51
N VAL A 7 13.81 -0.49 1.24
CA VAL A 7 13.50 -0.95 -0.12
C VAL A 7 12.48 -0.04 -0.80
N ASN A 8 11.31 0.15 -0.19
CA ASN A 8 10.17 0.78 -0.87
C ASN A 8 10.30 2.30 -0.98
N TYR A 9 11.03 2.94 -0.07
CA TYR A 9 11.21 4.39 -0.06
C TYR A 9 12.65 4.77 -0.41
N PHE A 10 13.62 4.44 0.45
CA PHE A 10 15.00 4.90 0.24
C PHE A 10 15.62 4.34 -1.04
N GLY A 11 15.35 3.08 -1.37
CA GLY A 11 15.81 2.47 -2.63
C GLY A 11 15.29 3.20 -3.86
N HIS A 12 14.00 3.55 -3.89
CA HIS A 12 13.42 4.31 -4.99
C HIS A 12 14.00 5.73 -5.07
N VAL A 13 14.09 6.44 -3.93
CA VAL A 13 14.67 7.78 -3.87
C VAL A 13 16.13 7.77 -4.36
N ALA A 14 16.92 6.80 -3.93
CA ALA A 14 18.32 6.66 -4.33
C ALA A 14 18.44 6.42 -5.84
N MET A 15 17.63 5.53 -6.41
CA MET A 15 17.58 5.27 -7.85
C MET A 15 17.17 6.52 -8.63
N THR A 16 16.08 7.18 -8.25
CA THR A 16 15.64 8.42 -8.90
C THR A 16 16.74 9.47 -8.90
N LYS A 17 17.36 9.73 -7.74
CA LYS A 17 18.46 10.71 -7.62
C LYS A 17 19.67 10.34 -8.47
N LYS A 18 20.03 9.04 -8.54
CA LYS A 18 21.18 8.57 -9.31
C LYS A 18 21.03 8.82 -10.80
N PHE A 19 19.82 8.67 -11.35
CA PHE A 19 19.53 8.89 -12.76
C PHE A 19 19.12 10.32 -13.10
N LEU A 20 18.81 11.14 -12.08
CA LEU A 20 18.31 12.50 -12.27
C LEU A 20 19.19 13.37 -13.18
N PRO A 21 20.55 13.37 -13.07
CA PRO A 21 21.40 14.16 -13.96
C PRO A 21 21.20 13.82 -15.45
N PHE A 22 20.97 12.55 -15.79
CA PHE A 22 20.73 12.13 -17.17
C PHE A 22 19.33 12.51 -17.65
N LEU A 23 18.34 12.44 -16.76
CA LEU A 23 16.95 12.77 -17.05
C LEU A 23 16.78 14.26 -17.30
N ILE A 24 17.45 15.12 -16.52
CA ILE A 24 17.32 16.58 -16.68
C ILE A 24 18.20 17.14 -17.82
N ALA A 25 19.14 16.36 -18.35
CA ALA A 25 19.97 16.76 -19.49
C ALA A 25 19.18 16.83 -20.82
N LYS A 26 18.03 16.16 -20.89
CA LYS A 26 17.12 16.18 -22.04
C LYS A 26 15.75 16.69 -21.62
N ARG A 27 15.19 17.62 -22.39
CA ARG A 27 13.78 18.02 -22.23
C ARG A 27 12.86 16.84 -22.59
N ASP A 28 11.67 16.82 -21.98
CA ASP A 28 10.65 15.78 -22.14
C ASP A 28 11.01 14.38 -21.64
N SER A 29 12.02 14.28 -20.77
CA SER A 29 12.29 13.07 -19.99
C SER A 29 11.15 12.76 -19.01
N ARG A 30 11.11 11.51 -18.54
CA ARG A 30 10.01 11.00 -17.71
C ARG A 30 10.50 10.08 -16.60
N VAL A 31 9.82 10.18 -15.45
CA VAL A 31 9.89 9.20 -14.37
C VAL A 31 8.49 8.65 -14.15
N VAL A 32 8.36 7.32 -14.10
CA VAL A 32 7.10 6.65 -13.81
C VAL A 32 7.28 5.81 -12.56
N ASN A 33 6.66 6.23 -11.46
CA ASN A 33 6.80 5.60 -10.15
C ASN A 33 5.61 4.68 -9.88
N ILE A 34 5.89 3.44 -9.46
CA ILE A 34 4.85 2.49 -9.05
C ILE A 34 4.65 2.59 -7.54
N CYS A 35 3.58 3.29 -7.15
CA CYS A 35 3.12 3.40 -5.78
C CYS A 35 2.14 2.26 -5.46
N SER A 36 0.97 2.58 -4.88
CA SER A 36 -0.07 1.64 -4.47
C SER A 36 -1.30 2.44 -4.03
N ALA A 37 -2.48 1.83 -4.03
CA ALA A 37 -3.61 2.35 -3.27
C ALA A 37 -3.27 2.57 -1.78
N ALA A 38 -2.37 1.77 -1.22
CA ALA A 38 -1.83 1.95 0.12
C ALA A 38 -0.98 3.22 0.32
N GLY A 39 -0.76 4.01 -0.75
CA GLY A 39 -0.12 5.32 -0.68
C GLY A 39 -1.09 6.47 -0.38
N TYR A 40 -2.40 6.22 -0.44
CA TYR A 40 -3.44 7.20 -0.11
C TYR A 40 -4.58 6.63 0.76
N LEU A 41 -4.61 5.32 1.00
CA LEU A 41 -5.54 4.66 1.91
C LEU A 41 -4.80 3.68 2.83
N ALA A 42 -4.76 3.96 4.13
CA ALA A 42 -4.11 3.09 5.11
C ALA A 42 -5.03 1.95 5.56
N LEU A 43 -4.48 0.74 5.65
CA LEU A 43 -5.20 -0.46 6.11
C LEU A 43 -4.56 -1.03 7.38
N ALA A 44 -5.40 -1.60 8.26
CA ALA A 44 -4.95 -2.30 9.46
C ALA A 44 -3.98 -3.44 9.12
N ASN A 45 -3.06 -3.75 10.03
CA ASN A 45 -2.04 -4.79 9.88
C ASN A 45 -1.02 -4.56 8.73
N MET A 46 -1.08 -3.44 8.02
CA MET A 46 -0.18 -3.09 6.91
C MET A 46 0.60 -1.79 7.15
N SER A 47 0.76 -1.36 8.41
CA SER A 47 1.33 -0.06 8.79
C SER A 47 2.69 0.22 8.14
N ALA A 48 3.59 -0.76 8.11
CA ALA A 48 4.90 -0.59 7.49
C ALA A 48 4.84 -0.39 5.97
N TYR A 49 3.96 -1.13 5.30
CA TYR A 49 3.76 -1.00 3.86
C TYR A 49 3.10 0.33 3.51
N CYS A 50 2.00 0.66 4.19
CA CYS A 50 1.27 1.92 3.99
C CYS A 50 2.18 3.12 4.24
N ALA A 51 2.89 3.18 5.37
CA ALA A 51 3.83 4.26 5.65
C ALA A 51 4.89 4.43 4.54
N SER A 52 5.45 3.33 4.04
CA SER A 52 6.43 3.39 2.94
C SER A 52 5.84 3.93 1.64
N LYS A 53 4.59 3.57 1.31
CA LYS A 53 3.92 4.01 0.09
C LYS A 53 3.41 5.44 0.19
N TYR A 54 2.91 5.88 1.34
CA TYR A 54 2.58 7.29 1.60
C TYR A 54 3.82 8.19 1.50
N ALA A 55 4.95 7.76 2.09
CA ALA A 55 6.21 8.50 1.99
C ALA A 55 6.66 8.62 0.52
N PHE A 56 6.56 7.53 -0.24
CA PHE A 56 6.97 7.52 -1.65
C PHE A 56 6.01 8.31 -2.56
N GLU A 57 4.71 8.33 -2.25
CA GLU A 57 3.71 9.20 -2.87
C GLU A 57 4.07 10.67 -2.70
N SER A 58 4.31 11.09 -1.44
CA SER A 58 4.71 12.46 -1.14
C SER A 58 6.01 12.83 -1.85
N PHE A 59 7.01 11.95 -1.86
CA PHE A 59 8.26 12.18 -2.60
C PHE A 59 8.02 12.36 -4.10
N SER A 60 7.16 11.52 -4.70
CA SER A 60 6.85 11.61 -6.12
C SER A 60 6.16 12.92 -6.48
N ASP A 61 5.28 13.42 -5.62
CA ASP A 61 4.61 14.70 -5.79
C ASP A 61 5.57 15.88 -5.60
N CYS A 62 6.51 15.82 -4.64
CA CYS A 62 7.57 16.82 -4.51
C CYS A 62 8.46 16.83 -5.76
N LEU A 63 8.99 15.68 -6.17
CA LEU A 63 9.81 15.54 -7.38
C LEU A 63 9.11 16.12 -8.61
N ARG A 64 7.82 15.84 -8.79
CA ARG A 64 7.04 16.37 -9.92
C ARG A 64 7.02 17.90 -9.94
N ARG A 65 6.83 18.53 -8.79
CA ARG A 65 6.75 20.00 -8.67
C ARG A 65 8.12 20.64 -8.80
N GLU A 66 9.12 20.05 -8.14
CA GLU A 66 10.50 20.51 -8.19
C GLU A 66 11.00 20.44 -9.63
N MET A 67 10.72 19.37 -10.37
CA MET A 67 11.36 19.13 -11.66
C MET A 67 10.73 19.86 -12.86
N VAL A 68 9.71 20.69 -12.64
CA VAL A 68 9.03 21.49 -13.69
C VAL A 68 10.01 22.32 -14.54
N PRO A 69 10.97 23.08 -13.97
CA PRO A 69 11.90 23.89 -14.76
C PRO A 69 12.79 23.09 -15.73
N TRP A 70 13.03 21.81 -15.42
CA TRP A 70 13.85 20.91 -16.23
C TRP A 70 13.06 20.14 -17.28
N GLY A 71 11.74 20.33 -17.36
CA GLY A 71 10.88 19.62 -18.31
C GLY A 71 10.77 18.12 -18.05
N LEU A 72 11.10 17.67 -16.84
CA LEU A 72 10.96 16.27 -16.42
C LEU A 72 9.54 16.02 -15.92
N ARG A 73 8.84 15.07 -16.53
CA ARG A 73 7.49 14.70 -16.14
C ARG A 73 7.52 13.52 -15.19
N VAL A 74 6.68 13.56 -14.16
CA VAL A 74 6.56 12.47 -13.18
C VAL A 74 5.13 11.95 -13.18
N SER A 75 4.97 10.67 -13.45
CA SER A 75 3.69 9.95 -13.37
C SER A 75 3.73 8.93 -12.23
N ILE A 76 2.58 8.72 -11.60
CA ILE A 76 2.43 7.83 -10.45
C ILE A 76 1.38 6.77 -10.78
N ILE A 77 1.73 5.50 -10.60
CA ILE A 77 0.84 4.35 -10.81
C ILE A 77 0.42 3.81 -9.44
N GLU A 78 -0.87 3.80 -9.17
CA GLU A 78 -1.49 3.45 -7.90
C GLU A 78 -2.41 2.23 -8.06
N PRO A 79 -1.86 1.01 -8.21
CA PRO A 79 -2.66 -0.20 -8.37
C PRO A 79 -3.42 -0.56 -7.09
N GLY A 80 -4.57 -1.22 -7.26
CA GLY A 80 -5.23 -2.00 -6.21
C GLY A 80 -4.60 -3.38 -6.07
N TYR A 81 -5.36 -4.38 -5.60
CA TYR A 81 -4.88 -5.76 -5.55
C TYR A 81 -4.77 -6.34 -6.96
N MET A 82 -3.59 -6.88 -7.28
CA MET A 82 -3.28 -7.52 -8.56
C MET A 82 -2.80 -8.95 -8.31
N ARG A 83 -3.16 -9.88 -9.20
CA ARG A 83 -2.78 -11.31 -9.13
C ARG A 83 -1.28 -11.48 -9.34
N THR A 84 -0.54 -11.37 -8.24
CA THR A 84 0.92 -11.44 -8.18
C THR A 84 1.33 -12.25 -6.94
N PRO A 85 2.57 -12.76 -6.87
CA PRO A 85 3.03 -13.51 -5.69
C PRO A 85 2.94 -12.73 -4.36
N ILE A 86 2.88 -11.39 -4.41
CA ILE A 86 2.70 -10.54 -3.23
C ILE A 86 1.39 -10.87 -2.51
N ILE A 87 0.29 -11.05 -3.24
CA ILE A 87 -1.02 -11.33 -2.62
C ILE A 87 -1.11 -12.79 -2.12
N GLU A 88 -0.42 -13.71 -2.79
CA GLU A 88 -0.39 -15.14 -2.45
C GLU A 88 0.42 -15.39 -1.16
N SER A 89 1.41 -14.54 -0.89
CA SER A 89 2.30 -14.64 0.26
C SER A 89 1.85 -13.86 1.50
N LEU A 90 0.66 -13.24 1.48
CA LEU A 90 0.17 -12.40 2.60
C LEU A 90 0.03 -13.17 3.91
N SER A 91 -0.58 -14.37 3.87
CA SER A 91 -0.75 -15.23 5.07
C SER A 91 0.60 -15.63 5.64
N LYS A 92 1.49 -16.15 4.78
CA LYS A 92 2.83 -16.59 5.18
C LYS A 92 3.66 -15.44 5.74
N SER A 93 3.64 -14.27 5.10
CA SER A 93 4.38 -13.09 5.57
C SER A 93 3.91 -12.63 6.95
N PHE A 94 2.61 -12.79 7.25
CA PHE A 94 2.06 -12.47 8.55
C PHE A 94 2.42 -13.51 9.60
N GLU A 95 2.41 -14.80 9.26
CA GLU A 95 2.88 -15.88 10.14
C GLU A 95 4.38 -15.73 10.48
N ASP A 96 5.20 -15.40 9.48
CA ASP A 96 6.62 -15.11 9.67
C ASP A 96 6.81 -13.91 10.63
N LEU A 97 6.01 -12.86 10.47
CA LEU A 97 6.02 -11.71 11.38
C LEU A 97 5.58 -12.12 12.79
N TRP A 98 4.51 -12.91 12.91
CA TRP A 98 3.98 -13.39 14.18
C TRP A 98 5.02 -14.20 14.96
N SER A 99 5.73 -15.11 14.29
CA SER A 99 6.77 -15.94 14.91
C SER A 99 7.95 -15.14 15.45
N GLN A 100 8.20 -13.95 14.88
CA GLN A 100 9.26 -13.03 15.30
C GLN A 100 8.81 -12.05 16.40
N LEU A 101 7.52 -12.03 16.75
CA LEU A 101 7.04 -11.21 17.85
C LEU A 101 7.56 -11.73 19.18
N LEU A 102 7.75 -10.79 20.10
CA LEU A 102 8.07 -11.02 21.50
C LEU A 102 6.98 -11.92 22.12
N SER A 103 7.36 -12.81 23.05
CA SER A 103 6.41 -13.74 23.67
C SER A 103 5.25 -13.04 24.39
N ASP A 104 5.50 -11.89 25.02
CA ASP A 104 4.47 -11.09 25.68
C ASP A 104 3.44 -10.52 24.67
N ALA A 105 3.90 -10.10 23.49
CA ALA A 105 3.02 -9.62 22.43
C ALA A 105 2.18 -10.76 21.86
N GLN A 106 2.78 -11.93 21.62
CA GLN A 106 2.05 -13.12 21.15
C GLN A 106 0.98 -13.54 22.16
N GLU A 107 1.27 -13.51 23.47
CA GLU A 107 0.30 -13.85 24.51
C GLU A 107 -0.86 -12.84 24.60
N ARG A 108 -0.55 -11.53 24.52
CA ARG A 108 -1.57 -10.46 24.57
C ARG A 108 -2.58 -10.57 23.44
N TRP A 109 -2.10 -10.80 22.21
CA TRP A 109 -2.97 -10.96 21.05
C TRP A 109 -3.62 -12.35 21.02
N GLY A 110 -2.86 -13.39 21.37
CA GLY A 110 -3.27 -14.78 21.41
C GLY A 110 -3.42 -15.40 20.02
N GLU A 111 -3.26 -16.72 19.91
CA GLU A 111 -3.35 -17.44 18.63
C GLU A 111 -4.71 -17.32 17.93
N ARG A 112 -5.77 -17.01 18.69
CA ARG A 112 -7.09 -16.73 18.12
C ARG A 112 -7.02 -15.57 17.13
N PHE A 113 -6.22 -14.55 17.42
CA PHE A 113 -6.02 -13.42 16.52
C PHE A 113 -5.31 -13.85 15.23
N LEU A 114 -4.23 -14.64 15.33
CA LEU A 114 -3.52 -15.19 14.17
C LEU A 114 -4.46 -15.99 13.26
N ARG A 115 -5.24 -16.92 13.83
CA ARG A 115 -6.21 -17.73 13.08
C ARG A 115 -7.27 -16.86 12.40
N ALA A 116 -7.83 -15.90 13.13
CA ALA A 116 -8.83 -14.98 12.59
C ALA A 116 -8.27 -14.09 11.46
N TYR A 117 -7.01 -13.66 11.57
CA TYR A 117 -6.32 -12.91 10.51
C TYR A 117 -6.17 -13.75 9.24
N ASN A 118 -5.68 -14.98 9.35
CA ASN A 118 -5.54 -15.87 8.19
C ASN A 118 -6.90 -16.20 7.55
N GLU A 119 -7.94 -16.39 8.36
CA GLU A 119 -9.30 -16.58 7.86
C GLU A 119 -9.82 -15.32 7.15
N MET A 120 -9.58 -14.13 7.70
CA MET A 120 -9.96 -12.85 7.08
C MET A 120 -9.25 -12.68 5.73
N ILE A 121 -7.94 -12.90 5.65
CA ILE A 121 -7.18 -12.79 4.40
C ILE A 121 -7.69 -13.78 3.36
N SER A 122 -7.92 -15.05 3.73
CA SER A 122 -8.43 -16.06 2.79
C SER A 122 -9.84 -15.76 2.27
N LYS A 123 -10.68 -15.09 3.08
CA LYS A 123 -12.03 -14.65 2.71
C LYS A 123 -12.08 -13.23 2.13
N ASN A 124 -10.97 -12.51 2.04
CA ASN A 124 -10.94 -11.12 1.63
C ASN A 124 -11.37 -10.99 0.15
N VAL A 125 -12.49 -10.30 -0.09
CA VAL A 125 -13.06 -10.13 -1.43
C VAL A 125 -12.11 -9.39 -2.38
N PHE A 126 -11.33 -8.42 -1.89
CA PHE A 126 -10.39 -7.66 -2.72
C PHE A 126 -9.21 -8.52 -3.18
N VAL A 127 -8.75 -9.43 -2.31
CA VAL A 127 -7.71 -10.41 -2.65
C VAL A 127 -8.26 -11.48 -3.61
N LYS A 128 -9.46 -12.00 -3.34
CA LYS A 128 -10.12 -13.01 -4.17
C LYS A 128 -10.38 -12.52 -5.60
N TYR A 129 -10.80 -11.25 -5.73
CA TYR A 129 -11.06 -10.60 -7.01
C TYR A 129 -9.92 -9.69 -7.45
N ALA A 130 -8.68 -10.03 -7.06
CA ALA A 130 -7.49 -9.34 -7.53
C ALA A 130 -7.44 -9.35 -9.06
N GLU A 131 -7.02 -8.23 -9.63
CA GLU A 131 -7.11 -7.99 -11.07
C GLU A 131 -5.88 -8.47 -11.82
N ASP A 132 -5.97 -8.49 -13.14
CA ASP A 132 -4.84 -8.82 -14.01
C ASP A 132 -3.74 -7.74 -13.92
N PRO A 133 -2.49 -8.09 -13.58
CA PRO A 133 -1.36 -7.17 -13.60
C PRO A 133 -1.16 -6.44 -14.95
N MET A 134 -1.66 -6.99 -16.06
CA MET A 134 -1.63 -6.34 -17.37
C MET A 134 -2.29 -4.96 -17.38
N LYS A 135 -3.23 -4.67 -16.46
CA LYS A 135 -3.77 -3.31 -16.29
C LYS A 135 -2.70 -2.30 -15.85
N VAL A 136 -1.76 -2.74 -15.01
CA VAL A 136 -0.61 -1.93 -14.60
C VAL A 136 0.34 -1.74 -15.77
N ILE A 137 0.59 -2.78 -16.56
CA ILE A 137 1.44 -2.70 -17.76
C ILE A 137 0.84 -1.72 -18.78
N GLY A 138 -0.46 -1.75 -19.03
CA GLY A 138 -1.13 -0.77 -19.89
C GLY A 138 -0.99 0.66 -19.38
N ALA A 139 -1.10 0.87 -18.06
CA ALA A 139 -0.87 2.19 -17.45
C ALA A 139 0.59 2.65 -17.61
N LEU A 140 1.56 1.76 -17.42
CA LEU A 140 2.98 2.04 -17.63
C LEU A 140 3.27 2.37 -19.10
N GLN A 141 2.76 1.58 -20.04
CA GLN A 141 2.88 1.83 -21.48
C GLN A 141 2.31 3.20 -21.82
N HIS A 142 1.12 3.54 -21.33
CA HIS A 142 0.53 4.86 -21.56
C HIS A 142 1.40 5.98 -20.94
N ALA A 143 1.90 5.82 -19.72
CA ALA A 143 2.72 6.83 -19.05
C ALA A 143 4.06 7.09 -19.78
N VAL A 144 4.66 6.05 -20.34
CA VAL A 144 5.93 6.15 -21.07
C VAL A 144 5.70 6.66 -22.50
N MET A 145 4.73 6.10 -23.23
CA MET A 145 4.60 6.28 -24.68
C MET A 145 3.74 7.48 -25.09
N ASN A 146 2.77 7.91 -24.27
CA ASN A 146 1.83 8.96 -24.69
C ASN A 146 2.49 10.34 -24.69
N THR A 147 2.24 11.20 -25.68
CA THR A 147 2.75 12.57 -25.73
C THR A 147 2.32 13.42 -24.53
N VAL A 148 1.16 13.14 -23.91
CA VAL A 148 0.64 13.83 -22.72
C VAL A 148 0.24 12.80 -21.67
N PRO A 149 1.18 12.30 -20.84
CA PRO A 149 0.88 11.31 -19.82
C PRO A 149 0.08 11.95 -18.68
N ARG A 150 -0.77 11.16 -18.03
CA ARG A 150 -1.46 11.58 -16.80
C ARG A 150 -0.49 11.66 -15.63
N ILE A 151 -0.79 12.51 -14.65
CA ILE A 151 -0.02 12.57 -13.40
C ILE A 151 -0.24 11.32 -12.57
N ARG A 152 -1.48 10.82 -12.49
CA ARG A 152 -1.85 9.64 -11.71
C ARG A 152 -2.62 8.63 -12.55
N TYR A 153 -2.30 7.35 -12.36
CA TYR A 153 -2.99 6.22 -12.96
C TYR A 153 -3.44 5.29 -11.85
N ARG A 154 -4.72 4.93 -11.84
CA ARG A 154 -5.30 3.98 -10.87
C ARG A 154 -5.74 2.73 -11.60
N PRO A 155 -4.82 1.87 -12.05
CA PRO A 155 -5.20 0.63 -12.71
C PRO A 155 -5.96 -0.25 -11.72
N GLY A 156 -7.15 -0.66 -12.13
CA GLY A 156 -8.02 -1.55 -11.37
C GLY A 156 -9.26 -0.87 -10.79
N TRP A 157 -10.38 -1.60 -10.77
CA TRP A 157 -11.66 -1.14 -10.22
C TRP A 157 -11.56 -0.89 -8.72
N GLN A 158 -10.75 -1.69 -8.01
CA GLN A 158 -10.60 -1.54 -6.56
C GLN A 158 -9.97 -0.19 -6.20
N SER A 159 -8.86 0.16 -6.86
CA SER A 159 -8.17 1.45 -6.66
C SER A 159 -9.02 2.63 -7.15
N SER A 160 -9.59 2.52 -8.35
CA SER A 160 -10.29 3.65 -9.01
C SER A 160 -11.71 3.90 -8.50
N LEU A 161 -12.50 2.85 -8.24
CA LEU A 161 -13.93 2.97 -7.92
C LEU A 161 -14.26 2.81 -6.43
N ILE A 162 -13.36 2.22 -5.63
CA ILE A 162 -13.63 1.97 -4.20
C ILE A 162 -12.65 2.74 -3.32
N PHE A 163 -11.36 2.42 -3.40
CA PHE A 163 -10.36 2.95 -2.47
C PHE A 163 -10.19 4.45 -2.61
N PHE A 164 -10.13 4.98 -3.85
CA PHE A 164 -9.98 6.41 -4.05
C PHE A 164 -11.18 7.24 -3.57
N PRO A 165 -12.44 6.90 -3.88
CA PRO A 165 -13.58 7.62 -3.29
C PRO A 165 -13.60 7.55 -1.77
N ILE A 166 -13.36 6.36 -1.18
CA ILE A 166 -13.37 6.18 0.27
C ILE A 166 -12.27 6.99 0.95
N SER A 167 -11.07 7.07 0.38
CA SER A 167 -9.95 7.80 0.98
C SER A 167 -10.18 9.31 1.12
N ASN A 168 -11.19 9.86 0.42
CA ASN A 168 -11.55 11.27 0.50
C ASN A 168 -12.70 11.54 1.50
N LEU A 169 -13.25 10.50 2.12
CA LEU A 169 -14.28 10.63 3.16
C LEU A 169 -13.67 11.01 4.51
N PRO A 170 -14.45 11.61 5.42
CA PRO A 170 -14.04 11.80 6.82
C PRO A 170 -13.53 10.49 7.46
N ALA A 171 -12.47 10.60 8.27
CA ALA A 171 -11.79 9.44 8.85
C ALA A 171 -12.75 8.48 9.59
N TRP A 172 -13.71 9.01 10.35
CA TRP A 172 -14.69 8.18 11.06
C TRP A 172 -15.57 7.33 10.12
N ILE A 173 -15.86 7.82 8.91
CA ILE A 173 -16.61 7.05 7.89
C ILE A 173 -15.72 5.94 7.34
N VAL A 174 -14.47 6.27 7.02
CA VAL A 174 -13.49 5.31 6.52
C VAL A 174 -13.30 4.19 7.54
N ASP A 175 -13.06 4.54 8.81
CA ASP A 175 -12.89 3.60 9.91
C ASP A 175 -14.13 2.74 10.11
N TRP A 176 -15.33 3.31 10.02
CA TRP A 176 -16.58 2.57 10.09
C TRP A 176 -16.75 1.59 8.92
N VAL A 177 -16.44 1.99 7.68
CA VAL A 177 -16.49 1.10 6.51
C VAL A 177 -15.56 -0.09 6.72
N PHE A 178 -14.32 0.15 7.14
CA PHE A 178 -13.35 -0.92 7.36
C PHE A 178 -13.69 -1.77 8.59
N SER A 179 -14.31 -1.22 9.63
CA SER A 179 -14.77 -2.03 10.77
C SER A 179 -15.86 -3.03 10.38
N GLN A 180 -16.68 -2.73 9.36
CA GLN A 180 -17.69 -3.68 8.87
C GLN A 180 -17.07 -4.81 8.01
N LEU A 181 -15.97 -4.52 7.33
CA LEU A 181 -15.24 -5.47 6.47
C LEU A 181 -14.30 -6.37 7.28
N ASP A 182 -13.59 -5.78 8.25
CA ASP A 182 -12.61 -6.45 9.10
C ASP A 182 -13.27 -7.00 10.36
N LYS A 183 -13.96 -8.14 10.24
CA LYS A 183 -14.53 -8.87 11.40
C LYS A 183 -13.45 -9.61 12.21
N LEU A 184 -12.30 -8.99 12.42
CA LEU A 184 -11.29 -9.52 13.32
C LEU A 184 -11.79 -9.43 14.76
N PRO A 185 -11.40 -10.35 15.66
CA PRO A 185 -11.59 -10.14 17.09
C PRO A 185 -10.84 -8.86 17.47
N HIS A 186 -11.56 -7.75 17.62
CA HIS A 186 -11.00 -6.42 17.89
C HIS A 186 -10.33 -6.30 19.27
N VAL A 187 -10.56 -7.28 20.14
CA VAL A 187 -10.12 -7.23 21.53
C VAL A 187 -8.96 -8.21 21.71
N PRO A 188 -7.75 -7.73 22.03
CA PRO A 188 -6.64 -8.58 22.44
C PRO A 188 -7.10 -9.52 23.57
N THR A 189 -6.61 -10.75 23.58
CA THR A 189 -6.95 -11.76 24.60
C THR A 189 -6.73 -11.23 26.03
N SER A 190 -5.70 -10.40 26.24
CA SER A 190 -5.44 -9.73 27.52
C SER A 190 -6.53 -8.75 27.94
N VAL A 191 -7.09 -7.99 27.01
CA VAL A 191 -8.18 -7.03 27.28
C VAL A 191 -9.49 -7.77 27.56
N GLY A 192 -9.74 -8.87 26.85
CA GLY A 192 -10.88 -9.75 27.12
C GLY A 192 -10.85 -10.39 28.52
N LYS A 193 -9.65 -10.70 29.05
CA LYS A 193 -9.46 -11.19 30.43
C LYS A 193 -9.75 -10.08 31.46
N GLN A 194 -9.21 -8.88 31.27
CA GLN A 194 -9.45 -7.74 32.18
C GLN A 194 -10.92 -7.33 32.31
N HIS A 195 -11.73 -7.51 31.25
CA HIS A 195 -13.17 -7.28 31.32
C HIS A 195 -13.96 -8.41 32.00
N LYS A 196 -13.43 -9.65 31.99
CA LYS A 196 -14.02 -10.77 32.71
C LYS A 196 -13.69 -10.75 34.20
N ASP A 197 -12.52 -10.26 34.58
CA ASP A 197 -12.08 -10.18 35.98
C ASP A 197 -12.70 -9.00 36.75
N LYS A 198 -13.52 -8.16 36.09
CA LYS A 198 -14.22 -7.00 36.67
C LYS A 198 -15.74 -7.20 36.82
N ASN A 199 -16.27 -8.37 36.46
CA ASN A 199 -17.68 -8.77 36.64
C ASN A 199 -17.74 -9.99 37.55
#